data_AF-A0A8K0GAD2-F1
#
_entry.id   AF-A0A8K0GAD2-F1
#
_cell.length_a   1.000
_cell.length_b   1.000
_cell.length_c   1.000
_cell.angle_alpha   90.00
_cell.angle_beta   90.00
_cell.angle_gamma   90.00
#
_symmetry.space_group_name_H-M   'P 1'
#
loop_
_entity.id
_entity.type
_entity.pdbx_description
1 polymer ?
#
loop_
_entity_poly.entity_id
_entity_poly.type
_entity_poly.pdbx_seq_one_letter_code
_entity_poly.pdbx_strand_id
1 'polypeptide(L)' 'MNENGNMKDPIAELINLFQKLTDIGEDKLSKKWTVAMILSSLPRSYDSLVTALETRPEADITLSLVKSKLIDEYNRRK' A
#
# COMPACT_ATOMS: atom_id res chain seq x y z
N MET A 1 -6.83 6.48 -3.67
CA MET A 1 -6.06 7.54 -2.99
C MET A 1 -6.09 8.82 -3.84
N ASN A 2 -5.96 10.01 -3.24
CA ASN A 2 -5.95 11.29 -3.98
C ASN A 2 -4.52 11.80 -4.18
N GLU A 3 -4.20 12.35 -5.35
CA GLU A 3 -2.83 12.75 -5.74
C GLU A 3 -2.24 13.88 -4.89
N ASN A 4 -3.08 14.71 -4.27
CA ASN A 4 -2.66 15.86 -3.45
C ASN A 4 -2.85 15.63 -1.93
N GLY A 5 -3.18 14.40 -1.51
CA GLY A 5 -3.36 14.05 -0.10
C GLY A 5 -2.04 13.64 0.58
N ASN A 6 -1.98 13.72 1.91
CA ASN A 6 -0.87 13.15 2.67
C ASN A 6 -0.89 11.62 2.55
N MET A 7 0.10 11.02 1.89
CA MET A 7 0.18 9.57 1.61
C MET A 7 0.10 8.66 2.86
N LYS A 8 0.42 9.18 4.05
CA LYS A 8 0.35 8.40 5.29
C LYS A 8 -1.08 8.12 5.74
N ASP A 9 -2.01 9.04 5.47
CA ASP A 9 -3.38 8.96 5.97
C ASP A 9 -4.19 7.88 5.21
N PRO A 10 -4.15 7.80 3.86
CA PRO A 10 -4.86 6.76 3.12
C PRO A 10 -4.37 5.32 3.37
N ILE A 11 -3.07 5.12 3.61
CA ILE A 11 -2.54 3.77 3.95
C ILE A 11 -3.03 3.35 5.33
N ALA A 12 -3.03 4.28 6.30
CA ALA A 12 -3.55 4.00 7.63
C ALA A 12 -5.06 3.71 7.60
N GLU A 13 -5.83 4.44 6.79
CA GLU A 13 -7.25 4.19 6.56
C GLU A 13 -7.51 2.80 5.98
N LEU A 14 -6.75 2.36 4.97
CA LEU A 14 -6.88 1.02 4.40
C LEU A 14 -6.59 -0.07 5.43
N ILE A 15 -5.56 0.09 6.25
CA ILE A 15 -5.22 -0.85 7.32
C ILE A 15 -6.32 -0.89 8.37
N ASN A 16 -6.85 0.27 8.76
CA ASN A 16 -7.96 0.36 9.69
C ASN A 16 -9.24 -0.28 9.12
N LEU A 17 -9.48 -0.18 7.80
CA LEU A 17 -10.57 -0.89 7.14
C LEU A 17 -10.39 -2.41 7.26
N PHE A 18 -9.18 -2.94 7.00
CA PHE A 18 -8.91 -4.37 7.13
C PHE A 18 -9.06 -4.87 8.57
N GLN A 19 -8.69 -4.04 9.55
CA GLN A 19 -8.93 -4.35 10.95
C GLN A 19 -10.43 -4.39 11.26
N LYS A 20 -11.21 -3.40 10.81
CA LYS A 20 -12.67 -3.38 10.98
C LYS A 20 -13.35 -4.59 10.35
N LEU A 21 -12.89 -5.05 9.18
CA LEU A 21 -13.38 -6.28 8.56
C LEU A 21 -13.13 -7.49 9.45
N THR A 22 -11.92 -7.58 10.02
CA THR A 22 -11.58 -8.64 10.98
C THR A 22 -12.48 -8.59 12.21
N ASP A 23 -12.77 -7.37 12.71
CA ASP A 23 -13.58 -7.16 13.92
C ASP A 23 -15.06 -7.58 13.73
N ILE A 24 -15.58 -7.58 12.50
CA ILE A 24 -16.95 -8.05 12.18
C ILE A 24 -17.01 -9.55 11.83
N GLY A 25 -15.91 -10.27 11.96
CA GLY A 25 -15.84 -11.72 11.78
C GLY A 25 -15.33 -12.20 10.41
N GLU A 26 -14.85 -11.29 9.56
CA GLU A 26 -14.15 -11.69 8.33
C GLU A 26 -12.76 -12.23 8.65
N ASP A 27 -12.27 -13.12 7.79
CA ASP A 27 -10.92 -13.64 7.92
C ASP A 27 -9.87 -12.54 7.72
N LYS A 28 -8.81 -12.61 8.54
CA LYS A 28 -7.69 -11.71 8.41
C LYS A 28 -7.04 -11.86 7.03
N LEU A 29 -7.00 -10.75 6.30
CA LEU A 29 -6.32 -10.69 5.01
C LEU A 29 -4.85 -11.13 5.13
N SER A 30 -4.42 -11.97 4.18
CA SER A 30 -3.02 -12.36 4.11
C SER A 30 -2.15 -11.14 3.83
N LYS A 31 -0.90 -11.15 4.30
CA LYS A 31 0.05 -10.05 4.05
C LYS A 31 0.19 -9.73 2.56
N LYS A 32 0.15 -10.75 1.70
CA LYS A 32 0.20 -10.60 0.24
C LYS A 32 -1.03 -9.84 -0.28
N TRP A 33 -2.23 -10.21 0.16
CA TRP A 33 -3.45 -9.50 -0.20
C TRP A 33 -3.49 -8.05 0.28
N THR A 34 -3.04 -7.80 1.51
CA THR A 34 -2.90 -6.43 2.03
C THR A 34 -1.98 -5.58 1.16
N VAL A 35 -0.83 -6.12 0.77
CA VAL A 35 0.12 -5.42 -0.12
C VAL A 35 -0.50 -5.16 -1.49
N ALA A 36 -1.11 -6.17 -2.11
CA ALA A 36 -1.74 -6.03 -3.42
C ALA A 36 -2.83 -4.95 -3.40
N MET A 37 -3.72 -4.95 -2.40
CA MET A 37 -4.76 -3.93 -2.30
C MET A 37 -4.21 -2.52 -2.09
N ILE A 38 -3.13 -2.36 -1.32
CA ILE A 38 -2.48 -1.05 -1.16
C ILE A 38 -1.93 -0.58 -2.51
N LEU A 39 -1.17 -1.40 -3.23
CA LEU A 39 -0.58 -1.05 -4.53
C LEU A 39 -1.66 -0.73 -5.57
N SER A 40 -2.75 -1.49 -5.62
CA SER A 40 -3.86 -1.24 -6.53
C SER A 40 -4.68 0.02 -6.20
N SER A 41 -4.58 0.54 -4.97
CA SER A 41 -5.30 1.75 -4.54
C SER A 41 -4.56 3.06 -4.84
N LEU A 42 -3.31 2.95 -5.30
CA LEU A 42 -2.46 4.09 -5.59
C LEU A 42 -2.91 4.84 -6.85
N PRO A 43 -2.71 6.16 -6.94
CA PRO A 43 -2.96 6.91 -8.16
C PRO A 43 -1.95 6.51 -9.25
N ARG A 44 -2.32 6.69 -10.53
CA ARG A 44 -1.47 6.36 -11.70
C ARG A 44 -0.11 7.02 -11.68
N SER A 45 0.01 8.18 -11.04
CA SER A 45 1.31 8.83 -10.87
C SER A 45 2.32 7.87 -10.21
N TYR A 46 1.90 6.92 -9.35
CA TYR A 46 2.71 5.89 -8.68
C TYR A 46 3.01 4.62 -9.51
N ASP A 47 2.56 4.54 -10.76
CA ASP A 47 2.74 3.35 -11.61
C ASP A 47 4.21 2.93 -11.73
N SER A 48 5.14 3.89 -11.84
CA SER A 48 6.58 3.59 -11.91
C SER A 48 7.12 2.89 -10.66
N LEU A 49 6.61 3.25 -9.47
CA LEU A 49 6.94 2.57 -8.23
C LEU A 49 6.33 1.16 -8.20
N VAL A 50 5.08 1.02 -8.64
CA VAL A 50 4.40 -0.28 -8.68
C VAL A 50 5.17 -1.24 -9.58
N THR A 51 5.49 -0.84 -10.81
CA THR A 51 6.30 -1.66 -11.74
C THR A 51 7.65 -2.02 -11.14
N ALA A 52 8.34 -1.09 -10.48
CA ALA A 52 9.62 -1.38 -9.83
C ALA A 52 9.49 -2.40 -8.68
N LEU A 53 8.36 -2.43 -7.97
CA LEU A 53 8.10 -3.41 -6.92
C LEU A 53 7.74 -4.79 -7.50
N GLU A 54 7.02 -4.85 -8.63
CA GLU A 54 6.66 -6.10 -9.32
C GLU A 54 7.86 -6.89 -9.84
N THR A 55 8.98 -6.21 -10.15
CA THR A 55 10.23 -6.89 -10.57
C THR A 55 10.96 -7.63 -9.44
N ARG A 56 10.55 -7.43 -8.18
CA ARG A 56 11.19 -8.06 -7.02
C ARG A 56 10.60 -9.44 -6.76
N PRO A 57 11.38 -10.37 -6.16
CA PRO A 57 10.83 -11.63 -5.69
C PRO A 57 9.65 -11.41 -4.75
N GLU A 58 8.57 -12.18 -4.88
CA GLU A 58 7.36 -12.01 -4.05
C GLU A 58 7.65 -12.05 -2.54
N ALA A 59 8.64 -12.85 -2.12
CA ALA A 59 9.07 -12.97 -0.73
C ALA A 59 9.63 -11.65 -0.16
N ASP A 60 10.15 -10.78 -1.02
CA ASP A 60 10.77 -9.50 -0.65
C ASP A 60 9.74 -8.36 -0.61
N ILE A 61 8.56 -8.53 -1.22
CA ILE A 61 7.50 -7.53 -1.26
C ILE A 61 6.70 -7.57 0.04
N THR A 62 7.28 -6.96 1.08
CA THR A 62 6.66 -6.86 2.40
C THR A 62 5.91 -5.55 2.59
N LEU A 63 4.92 -5.54 3.49
CA LEU A 63 4.19 -4.32 3.86
C LEU A 63 5.12 -3.20 4.36
N SER A 64 6.21 -3.55 5.06
CA SER A 64 7.19 -2.59 5.55
C SER A 64 7.97 -1.93 4.40
N LEU A 65 8.44 -2.74 3.43
CA LEU A 65 9.10 -2.24 2.23
C LEU A 65 8.18 -1.32 1.44
N VAL A 66 6.94 -1.74 1.20
CA VAL A 66 5.93 -0.96 0.47
C VAL A 66 5.68 0.38 1.15
N LYS A 67 5.47 0.39 2.48
CA LYS A 67 5.30 1.64 3.24
C LYS A 67 6.51 2.57 3.09
N SER A 68 7.73 2.04 3.21
CA SER A 68 8.95 2.83 3.06
C SER A 68 9.03 3.45 1.67
N LYS A 69 8.80 2.66 0.62
CA LYS A 69 8.91 3.13 -0.76
C LYS A 69 7.83 4.13 -1.14
N LEU A 70 6.63 4.00 -0.59
CA LEU A 70 5.55 4.98 -0.81
C LEU A 70 5.89 6.33 -0.17
N ILE A 71 6.53 6.34 1.00
CA ILE A 71 7.01 7.56 1.66
C ILE A 71 8.13 8.20 0.83
N ASP A 72 9.11 7.40 0.40
CA ASP A 72 10.22 7.87 -0.46
C ASP A 72 9.67 8.55 -1.73
N GLU A 73 8.73 7.89 -2.41
CA GLU A 73 8.16 8.36 -3.66
C GLU A 73 7.27 9.59 -3.48
N TYR A 74 6.50 9.66 -2.39
CA TYR A 74 5.75 10.86 -2.05
C TYR A 74 6.68 12.06 -1.78
N ASN A 75 7.79 11.85 -1.06
CA ASN A 75 8.76 12.90 -0.80
C ASN A 75 9.49 13.35 -2.08
N ARG A 76 9.79 12.43 -3.00
CA ARG A 76 10.44 12.73 -4.30
C ARG A 76 9.57 13.62 -5.20
N ARG A 77 8.25 13.56 -5.04
CA ARG A 77 7.27 14.30 -5.85
C ARG A 77 6.94 15.69 -5.32
N LYS A 78 7.28 15.96 -4.06
CA LYS A 78 7.22 17.30 -3.47
C LYS A 78 8.41 18.13 -3.90
#